data_AF-A0A1X7HL08-F1
#
_entry.id   AF-A0A1X7HL08-F1
#
_cell.length_a   1.000
_cell.length_b   1.000
_cell.length_c   1.000
_cell.angle_alpha   90.00
_cell.angle_beta   90.00
_cell.angle_gamma   90.00
#
_symmetry.space_group_name_H-M   'P 1'
#
loop_
_entity.id
_entity.type
_entity.pdbx_description
1 polymer ?
#
loop_
_entity_poly.entity_id
_entity_poly.type
_entity_poly.pdbx_seq_one_letter_code
_entity_poly.pdbx_strand_id
1 'polypeptide(L)'
;MTKQASPKYAPEVRERAVRMVFEHEGEHVSQWAAISSIAAKIGCTPETLRGWVRQAERDQGKRPGPTTDEQERIKALERENRELRQANEILRKASAYFCSGGARPPVQEMIAFIDAHRAVHGVEPILPRFCRSPRRPTAPMPPGRLIRPRPRPAHEATRS
;
A
#
# COMPACT_ATOMS: atom_id res chain seq x y z
N MET A 1 -15.04 -4.90 -9.39
CA MET A 1 -15.37 -5.94 -8.38
C MET A 1 -14.33 -7.04 -8.40
N THR A 2 -13.50 -7.16 -7.37
CA THR A 2 -12.74 -8.39 -7.15
C THR A 2 -13.73 -9.46 -6.68
N LYS A 3 -13.85 -10.55 -7.44
CA LYS A 3 -14.75 -11.66 -7.12
C LYS A 3 -14.18 -12.34 -5.86
N GLN A 4 -14.72 -12.01 -4.68
CA GLN A 4 -14.43 -12.72 -3.45
C GLN A 4 -14.89 -14.16 -3.64
N ALA A 5 -13.95 -15.06 -3.92
CA ALA A 5 -14.26 -16.47 -4.03
C ALA A 5 -14.45 -17.00 -2.62
N SER A 6 -15.69 -17.29 -2.24
CA SER A 6 -16.01 -17.97 -1.00
C SER A 6 -15.17 -19.24 -0.91
N PRO A 7 -14.31 -19.41 0.11
CA PRO A 7 -13.49 -20.60 0.21
C PRO A 7 -14.41 -21.80 0.40
N LYS A 8 -14.43 -22.72 -0.58
CA LYS A 8 -15.27 -23.94 -0.57
C LYS A 8 -15.04 -24.84 0.65
N TYR A 9 -13.90 -24.67 1.31
CA TYR A 9 -13.51 -25.41 2.51
C TYR A 9 -12.97 -24.43 3.55
N ALA A 10 -13.47 -24.55 4.78
CA ALA A 10 -12.98 -23.82 5.95
C ALA A 10 -11.49 -24.14 6.21
N PRO A 11 -10.70 -23.18 6.72
CA PRO A 11 -9.27 -23.36 6.95
C PRO A 11 -8.97 -24.52 7.90
N GLU A 12 -9.77 -24.67 8.97
CA GLU A 12 -9.65 -25.76 9.94
C GLU A 12 -9.71 -27.16 9.31
N VAL A 13 -10.59 -27.34 8.31
CA VAL A 13 -10.72 -28.61 7.59
C VAL A 13 -9.47 -28.90 6.76
N ARG A 14 -8.86 -27.86 6.18
CA ARG A 14 -7.64 -28.00 5.36
C ARG A 14 -6.45 -28.39 6.23
N GLU A 15 -6.27 -27.71 7.35
CA GLU A 15 -5.19 -27.98 8.30
C GLU A 15 -5.31 -29.39 8.87
N ARG A 16 -6.52 -29.79 9.28
CA ARG A 16 -6.80 -31.15 9.74
C ARG A 16 -6.51 -32.19 8.68
N ALA A 17 -6.93 -31.96 7.43
CA ALA A 17 -6.70 -32.86 6.32
C ALA A 17 -5.20 -33.06 6.05
N VAL A 18 -4.45 -31.97 6.01
CA VAL A 18 -2.99 -31.99 5.79
C VAL A 18 -2.28 -32.70 6.94
N ARG A 19 -2.66 -32.43 8.20
CA ARG A 19 -2.09 -33.11 9.36
C ARG A 19 -2.31 -34.62 9.30
N MET A 20 -3.54 -35.04 8.97
CA MET A 20 -3.88 -36.46 8.81
C MET A 20 -3.07 -37.12 7.69
N VAL A 21 -2.75 -36.41 6.60
CA VAL A 21 -1.90 -36.95 5.53
C VAL A 21 -0.49 -37.24 6.03
N PHE A 22 0.10 -36.32 6.81
CA PHE A 22 1.43 -36.54 7.38
C PHE A 22 1.44 -37.64 8.45
N GLU A 23 0.39 -37.76 9.26
CA GLU A 23 0.25 -38.83 10.27
C GLU A 23 0.19 -40.22 9.62
N HIS A 24 -0.58 -40.38 8.53
CA HIS A 24 -0.76 -41.66 7.84
C HIS A 24 0.21 -41.89 6.67
N GLU A 25 1.19 -41.02 6.43
CA GLU A 25 2.11 -41.15 5.29
C GLU A 25 2.93 -42.45 5.34
N GLY A 26 3.29 -42.92 6.53
CA GLY A 26 4.06 -44.16 6.75
C GLY A 26 3.24 -45.45 6.69
N GLU A 27 1.90 -45.37 6.76
CA GLU A 27 1.00 -46.53 6.72
C GLU A 27 0.63 -46.92 5.28
N HIS A 28 0.97 -46.08 4.32
CA HIS A 28 0.58 -46.24 2.92
C HIS A 28 1.80 -46.41 2.01
N VAL A 29 1.62 -47.16 0.92
CA VAL A 29 2.68 -47.48 -0.06
C VAL A 29 3.22 -46.21 -0.76
N SER A 30 2.42 -45.15 -0.81
CA SER A 30 2.83 -43.85 -1.36
C SER A 30 2.04 -42.71 -0.75
N GLN A 31 2.62 -41.50 -0.79
CA GLN A 31 1.95 -40.28 -0.40
C GLN A 31 0.63 -40.07 -1.17
N TRP A 32 0.57 -40.47 -2.45
CA TRP A 32 -0.66 -40.38 -3.26
C TRP A 32 -1.77 -41.31 -2.76
N ALA A 33 -1.41 -42.51 -2.28
CA ALA A 33 -2.37 -43.44 -1.69
C ALA A 33 -2.94 -42.89 -0.37
N ALA A 34 -2.08 -42.28 0.48
CA ALA A 34 -2.52 -41.59 1.69
C ALA A 34 -3.47 -40.43 1.37
N ILE A 35 -3.11 -39.58 0.40
CA ILE A 35 -3.94 -38.47 -0.06
C ILE A 35 -5.29 -38.96 -0.58
N SER A 36 -5.32 -40.02 -1.38
CA SER A 36 -6.57 -40.54 -1.96
C SER A 36 -7.51 -41.10 -0.89
N SER A 37 -6.96 -41.86 0.07
CA SER A 37 -7.69 -42.41 1.22
C SER A 37 -8.30 -41.30 2.09
N ILE A 38 -7.50 -40.27 2.41
CA ILE A 38 -7.94 -39.18 3.28
C ILE A 38 -8.90 -38.23 2.57
N ALA A 39 -8.71 -37.99 1.28
CA ALA A 39 -9.63 -37.20 0.47
C ALA A 39 -11.03 -37.82 0.46
N ALA A 40 -11.12 -39.14 0.34
CA ALA A 40 -12.39 -39.88 0.44
C ALA A 40 -13.04 -39.73 1.83
N LYS A 41 -12.25 -39.74 2.92
CA LYS A 41 -12.76 -39.58 4.30
C LYS A 41 -13.29 -38.16 4.58
N ILE A 42 -12.72 -37.13 3.96
CA ILE A 42 -13.08 -35.72 4.18
C ILE A 42 -14.14 -35.24 3.17
N GLY A 43 -14.34 -35.98 2.08
CA GLY A 43 -15.26 -35.60 1.00
C GLY A 43 -14.69 -34.51 0.10
N CYS A 44 -13.36 -34.45 -0.07
CA CYS A 44 -12.70 -33.53 -0.98
C CYS A 44 -12.06 -34.27 -2.16
N THR A 45 -11.72 -33.54 -3.23
CA THR A 45 -11.00 -34.17 -4.35
C THR A 45 -9.54 -34.43 -3.97
N PRO A 46 -8.94 -35.56 -4.38
CA PRO A 46 -7.54 -35.86 -4.06
C PRO A 46 -6.57 -34.81 -4.61
N GLU A 47 -6.90 -34.17 -5.74
CA GLU A 47 -6.13 -33.07 -6.31
C GLU A 47 -6.13 -31.82 -5.42
N THR A 48 -7.27 -31.47 -4.81
CA THR A 48 -7.34 -30.34 -3.86
C THR A 48 -6.49 -30.60 -2.63
N LEU A 49 -6.54 -31.80 -2.08
CA LEU A 49 -5.75 -32.17 -0.90
C LEU A 49 -4.24 -32.19 -1.21
N ARG A 50 -3.87 -32.70 -2.39
CA ARG A 50 -2.48 -32.63 -2.88
C ARG A 50 -1.96 -31.20 -2.96
N GLY A 51 -2.80 -30.26 -3.39
CA GLY A 51 -2.46 -28.84 -3.41
C GLY A 51 -2.13 -28.29 -2.03
N TRP A 52 -2.92 -28.66 -1.01
CA TRP A 52 -2.69 -28.23 0.38
C TRP A 52 -1.43 -28.87 0.97
N VAL A 53 -1.21 -30.17 0.75
CA VAL A 53 0.01 -30.88 1.21
C VAL A 53 1.26 -30.24 0.61
N ARG A 54 1.24 -29.90 -0.69
CA ARG A 54 2.35 -29.20 -1.35
C ARG A 54 2.62 -27.82 -0.76
N GLN A 55 1.58 -27.10 -0.37
CA GLN A 55 1.75 -25.80 0.28
C GLN A 55 2.37 -25.98 1.67
N ALA A 56 1.89 -26.95 2.45
CA ALA A 56 2.48 -27.28 3.75
C ALA A 56 3.92 -27.79 3.66
N GLU A 57 4.29 -28.53 2.61
CA GLU A 57 5.68 -28.91 2.35
C GLU A 57 6.58 -27.70 2.05
N ARG A 58 6.07 -26.67 1.38
CA ARG A 58 6.80 -25.40 1.17
C ARG A 58 6.93 -24.62 2.46
N ASP A 59 5.87 -24.56 3.26
CA ASP A 59 5.87 -23.90 4.56
C ASP A 59 6.85 -24.59 5.55
N GLN A 60 7.04 -25.91 5.41
CA GLN A 60 8.07 -26.69 6.12
C GLN A 60 9.48 -26.61 5.50
N GLY A 61 9.66 -25.88 4.38
CA GLY A 61 10.95 -25.75 3.71
C GLY A 61 11.43 -26.98 2.91
N LYS A 62 10.59 -28.01 2.73
CA LYS A 62 10.92 -29.21 1.95
C LYS A 62 10.93 -28.96 0.44
N ARG A 63 10.28 -27.89 -0.02
CA ARG A 63 10.20 -27.51 -1.43
C ARG A 63 10.50 -26.02 -1.63
N PRO A 64 11.21 -25.65 -2.71
CA PRO A 64 11.39 -24.24 -3.07
C PRO A 64 10.05 -23.64 -3.52
N GLY A 65 9.74 -22.45 -3.01
CA GLY A 65 8.55 -21.69 -3.37
C GLY A 65 8.15 -20.71 -2.26
N PRO A 66 7.30 -19.71 -2.57
CA PRO A 66 6.88 -18.74 -1.59
C PRO A 66 5.98 -19.37 -0.54
N THR A 67 6.36 -19.23 0.72
CA THR A 67 5.56 -19.69 1.87
C THR A 67 4.24 -18.95 1.93
N THR A 68 3.26 -19.50 2.65
CA THR A 68 1.95 -18.88 2.82
C THR A 68 2.09 -17.47 3.43
N ASP A 69 2.98 -17.31 4.41
CA ASP A 69 3.31 -16.02 5.02
C ASP A 69 3.95 -15.03 4.04
N GLU A 70 4.85 -15.50 3.18
CA GLU A 70 5.46 -14.68 2.14
C GLU A 70 4.42 -14.19 1.14
N GLN A 71 3.46 -15.03 0.75
CA GLN A 71 2.37 -14.63 -0.15
C GLN A 71 1.45 -13.59 0.48
N GLU A 72 1.16 -13.70 1.77
CA GLU A 72 0.37 -12.70 2.49
C GLU A 72 1.10 -11.35 2.58
N ARG A 73 2.41 -11.39 2.90
CA ARG A 73 3.26 -10.20 2.91
C ARG A 73 3.34 -9.55 1.53
N ILE A 74 3.52 -10.34 0.47
CA ILE A 74 3.53 -9.82 -0.91
C ILE A 74 2.19 -9.14 -1.23
N LYS A 75 1.06 -9.75 -0.88
CA LYS A 75 -0.27 -9.14 -1.11
C LYS A 75 -0.47 -7.85 -0.32
N ALA A 76 -0.02 -7.78 0.92
CA ALA A 76 -0.08 -6.56 1.73
C ALA A 76 0.79 -5.45 1.10
N LEU A 77 2.04 -5.77 0.77
CA LEU A 77 2.98 -4.85 0.12
C LEU A 77 2.51 -4.40 -1.26
N GLU A 78 1.82 -5.26 -2.02
CA GLU A 78 1.22 -4.89 -3.29
C GLU A 78 0.06 -3.91 -3.13
N ARG A 79 -0.75 -4.04 -2.06
CA ARG A 79 -1.82 -3.07 -1.76
C ARG A 79 -1.23 -1.72 -1.41
N GLU A 80 -0.27 -1.71 -0.49
CA GLU A 80 0.45 -0.50 -0.11
C GLU A 80 1.13 0.17 -1.32
N ASN A 81 1.79 -0.60 -2.19
CA ASN A 81 2.39 -0.05 -3.41
C ASN A 81 1.36 0.53 -4.39
N ARG A 82 0.18 -0.09 -4.54
CA ARG A 82 -0.89 0.44 -5.39
C ARG A 82 -1.39 1.77 -4.84
N GLU A 83 -1.59 1.86 -3.53
CA GLU A 83 -2.01 3.10 -2.86
C GLU A 83 -0.95 4.20 -2.98
N LEU A 84 0.32 3.87 -2.72
CA LEU A 84 1.44 4.81 -2.87
C LEU A 84 1.61 5.29 -4.31
N ARG A 85 1.39 4.43 -5.31
CA ARG A 85 1.43 4.82 -6.71
C ARG A 85 0.28 5.75 -7.08
N GLN A 86 -0.93 5.49 -6.60
CA GLN A 86 -2.09 6.37 -6.79
C GLN A 86 -1.84 7.75 -6.17
N ALA A 87 -1.34 7.79 -4.92
CA ALA A 87 -1.01 9.05 -4.25
C ALA A 87 0.04 9.87 -5.02
N ASN A 88 1.12 9.22 -5.48
CA ASN A 88 2.15 9.89 -6.29
C ASN A 88 1.62 10.38 -7.63
N GLU A 89 0.66 9.67 -8.24
CA GLU A 89 0.04 10.09 -9.49
C GLU A 89 -0.79 11.37 -9.31
N ILE A 90 -1.57 11.48 -8.23
CA ILE A 90 -2.31 12.71 -7.90
C ILE A 90 -1.33 13.87 -7.71
N LEU A 91 -0.25 13.66 -6.97
CA LEU A 91 0.73 14.71 -6.70
C LEU A 91 1.40 15.20 -7.99
N ARG A 92 1.72 14.30 -8.92
CA ARG A 92 2.24 14.66 -10.26
C ARG A 92 1.23 15.44 -11.10
N LYS A 93 -0.04 15.05 -11.07
CA LYS A 93 -1.13 15.77 -11.76
C LYS A 93 -1.34 17.17 -11.15
N ALA A 94 -1.31 17.27 -9.83
CA ALA A 94 -1.40 18.54 -9.12
C ALA A 94 -0.22 19.45 -9.45
N SER A 95 1.02 18.92 -9.45
CA SER A 95 2.19 19.72 -9.83
C SER A 95 2.10 20.20 -11.28
N ALA A 96 1.66 19.35 -12.21
CA ALA A 96 1.50 19.76 -13.61
C ALA A 96 0.41 20.84 -13.78
N TYR A 97 -0.69 20.72 -13.03
CA TYR A 97 -1.82 21.64 -13.11
C TYR A 97 -1.56 22.99 -12.43
N PHE A 98 -0.87 23.00 -11.28
CA PHE A 98 -0.67 24.20 -10.46
C PHE A 98 0.70 24.89 -10.64
N CYS A 99 1.68 24.29 -11.31
CA CYS A 99 3.01 24.91 -11.52
C CYS A 99 3.03 26.05 -12.56
N SER A 100 1.94 26.32 -13.29
CA SER A 100 1.93 27.35 -14.33
C SER A 100 2.03 28.79 -13.79
N GLY A 101 1.78 29.03 -12.50
CA GLY A 101 1.64 30.39 -11.95
C GLY A 101 2.64 30.82 -10.89
N GLY A 102 3.46 29.94 -10.30
CA GLY A 102 4.38 30.25 -9.18
C GLY A 102 3.70 30.74 -7.88
N ALA A 103 2.42 31.10 -7.93
CA ALA A 103 1.58 31.51 -6.82
C ALA A 103 0.68 30.37 -6.35
N ARG A 104 0.29 30.39 -5.07
CA ARG A 104 -0.67 29.43 -4.52
C ARG A 104 -2.01 29.56 -5.26
N PRO A 105 -2.56 28.47 -5.81
CA PRO A 105 -3.85 28.47 -6.49
C PRO A 105 -4.98 28.95 -5.55
N PRO A 106 -6.04 29.58 -6.09
CA PRO A 106 -7.22 29.91 -5.32
C PRO A 106 -7.86 28.63 -4.77
N VAL A 107 -8.41 28.71 -3.56
CA VAL A 107 -8.92 27.54 -2.81
C VAL A 107 -10.01 26.80 -3.58
N GLN A 108 -10.81 27.52 -4.36
CA GLN A 108 -11.87 26.97 -5.21
C GLN A 108 -11.33 26.02 -6.29
N GLU A 109 -10.21 26.35 -6.92
CA GLU A 109 -9.58 25.49 -7.93
C GLU A 109 -8.96 24.24 -7.31
N MET A 110 -8.42 24.35 -6.09
CA MET A 110 -7.96 23.19 -5.34
C MET A 110 -9.13 22.25 -5.00
N ILE A 111 -10.27 22.79 -4.56
CA ILE A 111 -11.47 21.99 -4.25
C ILE A 111 -11.99 21.30 -5.51
N ALA A 112 -12.13 22.03 -6.62
CA ALA A 112 -12.56 21.45 -7.89
C ALA A 112 -11.62 20.34 -8.40
N PHE A 113 -10.31 20.53 -8.25
CA PHE A 113 -9.32 19.51 -8.59
C PHE A 113 -9.43 18.25 -7.70
N ILE A 114 -9.64 18.44 -6.39
CA ILE A 114 -9.85 17.34 -5.44
C ILE A 114 -11.11 16.56 -5.80
N ASP A 115 -12.23 17.24 -6.06
CA ASP A 115 -13.50 16.59 -6.40
C ASP A 115 -13.42 15.83 -7.73
N ALA A 116 -12.74 16.39 -8.74
CA ALA A 116 -12.52 15.73 -10.03
C ALA A 116 -11.67 14.46 -9.94
N HIS A 117 -10.74 14.38 -8.99
CA HIS A 117 -9.84 13.24 -8.83
C HIS A 117 -10.26 12.28 -7.71
N ARG A 118 -11.29 12.65 -6.93
CA ARG A 118 -11.80 11.89 -5.77
C ARG A 118 -12.27 10.48 -6.14
N ALA A 119 -12.97 10.36 -7.26
CA ALA A 119 -13.52 9.08 -7.72
C ALA A 119 -12.46 8.10 -8.24
N VAL A 120 -11.31 8.61 -8.69
CA VAL A 120 -10.30 7.80 -9.39
C VAL A 120 -9.19 7.33 -8.45
N HIS A 121 -8.81 8.14 -7.46
CA HIS A 121 -7.60 7.89 -6.66
C HIS A 121 -7.83 7.73 -5.16
N GLY A 122 -9.08 7.80 -4.67
CA GLY A 122 -9.40 7.56 -3.26
C GLY A 122 -8.53 8.36 -2.29
N VAL A 123 -8.66 9.69 -2.28
CA VAL A 123 -7.83 10.64 -1.49
C VAL A 123 -7.98 10.52 0.04
N GLU A 124 -8.79 9.60 0.55
CA GLU A 124 -9.07 9.40 1.99
C GLU A 124 -7.83 9.16 2.88
N PRO A 125 -6.75 8.45 2.46
CA PRO A 125 -5.62 8.17 3.35
C PRO A 125 -4.65 9.34 3.59
N ILE A 126 -4.70 10.40 2.77
CA ILE A 126 -3.76 11.55 2.87
C ILE A 126 -4.21 12.55 3.96
N LEU A 127 -5.52 12.67 4.17
CA LEU A 127 -6.16 13.64 5.06
C LEU A 127 -5.90 13.46 6.57
N PRO A 128 -5.64 12.26 7.15
CA PRO A 128 -5.40 12.15 8.59
C PRO A 128 -4.05 12.78 9.01
N ARG A 129 -3.07 12.86 8.11
CA ARG A 129 -1.72 13.37 8.42
C ARG A 129 -1.59 14.88 8.22
N PHE A 130 -2.37 15.46 7.30
CA PHE A 130 -2.33 16.91 7.03
C PHE A 130 -3.20 17.73 8.01
N CYS A 131 -4.29 17.16 8.53
CA CYS A 131 -5.17 17.84 9.50
C CYS A 131 -4.62 17.92 10.94
N ARG A 132 -3.49 17.27 11.25
CA ARG A 132 -2.82 17.37 12.58
C ARG A 132 -1.73 18.42 12.67
N SER A 133 -1.45 19.18 11.61
CA SER A 133 -0.57 20.34 11.75
C SER A 133 -1.39 21.51 12.31
N PRO A 134 -1.10 22.02 13.52
CA PRO A 134 -1.81 23.18 14.03
C PRO A 134 -1.62 24.32 13.03
N ARG A 135 -2.74 24.85 12.49
CA ARG A 135 -2.72 26.10 11.72
C ARG A 135 -1.92 27.10 12.56
N ARG A 136 -0.73 27.49 12.10
CA ARG A 136 -0.03 28.62 12.72
C ARG A 136 -1.00 29.80 12.67
N PRO A 137 -1.34 30.42 13.80
CA PRO A 137 -2.14 31.63 13.76
C PRO A 137 -1.37 32.63 12.89
N THR A 138 -2.02 33.11 11.83
CA THR A 138 -1.52 34.20 11.01
C THR A 138 -1.43 35.43 11.90
N ALA A 139 -0.23 35.70 12.42
CA ALA A 139 0.02 36.96 13.12
C ALA A 139 -0.23 38.11 12.13
N PRO A 140 -0.94 39.18 12.53
CA PRO A 140 -1.09 40.35 11.69
C PRO A 140 0.29 40.95 11.40
N MET A 141 0.57 41.21 10.11
CA MET A 141 1.79 41.88 9.67
C MET A 141 1.92 43.24 10.36
N PRO A 142 3.05 43.59 10.98
CA PRO A 142 3.26 44.92 11.54
C PRO A 142 3.32 45.96 10.41
N PRO A 143 2.79 47.19 10.63
CA PRO A 143 2.84 48.25 9.62
C PRO A 143 4.30 48.57 9.27
N GLY A 144 4.57 48.69 7.97
CA GLY A 144 5.90 48.76 7.40
C GLY A 144 6.80 49.81 8.05
N ARG A 145 7.95 49.37 8.57
CA ARG A 145 9.06 50.28 8.84
C ARG A 145 9.58 50.78 7.50
N LEU A 146 9.47 52.09 7.26
CA LEU A 146 10.21 52.76 6.21
C LEU A 146 11.69 52.41 6.36
N ILE A 147 12.22 51.65 5.41
CA ILE A 147 13.66 51.46 5.24
C ILE A 147 14.21 52.84 4.85
N ARG A 148 14.84 53.54 5.80
CA ARG A 148 15.60 54.75 5.48
C ARG A 148 16.72 54.38 4.51
N PRO A 149 16.89 55.07 3.37
CA PRO A 149 18.00 54.80 2.47
C PRO A 149 19.32 55.08 3.20
N ARG A 150 20.26 54.13 3.10
CA ARG A 150 21.62 54.31 3.61
C ARG A 150 22.28 55.51 2.91
N PRO A 151 23.02 56.38 3.62
CA PRO A 151 23.76 57.45 2.97
C PRO A 151 24.84 56.86 2.05
N ARG A 152 24.95 57.40 0.83
CA ARG A 152 26.02 57.04 -0.12
C ARG A 152 27.37 57.48 0.45
N PRO A 153 28.43 56.67 0.36
CA PRO A 153 29.76 57.11 0.75
C PRO A 153 30.24 58.23 -0.18
N ALA A 154 30.75 59.30 0.41
CA ALA A 154 31.42 60.38 -0.30
C ALA A 154 32.73 59.83 -0.90
N HIS A 155 32.88 59.90 -2.22
CA HIS A 155 34.19 59.73 -2.84
C HIS A 155 35.00 61.01 -2.61
N GLU A 156 35.98 60.91 -1.73
CA GLU A 156 37.04 61.89 -1.56
C GLU A 156 37.71 62.19 -2.90
N ALA A 157 37.73 63.47 -3.22
CA ALA A 157 38.48 64.02 -4.32
C ALA A 157 39.98 63.94 -4.01
N THR A 158 40.69 63.13 -4.77
CA THR A 158 42.14 63.27 -4.97
C THR A 158 42.43 63.33 -6.45
N ARG A 159 42.65 64.54 -6.97
CA ARG A 159 43.59 64.78 -8.07
C ARG A 159 43.97 66.26 -8.11
N SER A 160 45.17 66.55 -7.62
CA SER A 160 46.05 67.56 -8.22
C SER A 160 46.59 67.04 -9.56
#